data_AF-A0A1H5SLC0-F1
#
_entry.id   AF-A0A1H5SLC0-F1
#
_cell.length_a   1.000
_cell.length_b   1.000
_cell.length_c   1.000
_cell.angle_alpha   90.00
_cell.angle_beta   90.00
_cell.angle_gamma   90.00
#
_symmetry.space_group_name_H-M   'P 1'
#
loop_
_entity.id
_entity.type
_entity.pdbx_description
1 polymer ?
#
loop_
_entity_poly.entity_id
_entity_poly.type
_entity_poly.pdbx_seq_one_letter_code
_entity_poly.pdbx_strand_id
1 'polypeptide(L)'
;MKGERDTVFQMTNENNLIQIICLKKEEQQGFDYFVEELNHQNLDFVKPKIHESFYSAFDELNERFPWHTYHLEYSDEDFRDYVADCLVEKVNDSKRMFFAPRKRHFEDILKIHLKTKDVKVKTGVFSIEVCNLNKETQYFYQEFVDSYAQEIGQKFKLESTTETWETYSSDSFDFIGNIEVLGNSVLKDSDGDICYVLAADKYKFTATPLTYTAQKWEWNFVKRN
;
A
#
# COMPACT_ATOMS: atom_id res chain seq x y z
N MET A 1 -33.81 -34.85 6.88
CA MET A 1 -32.48 -35.51 6.94
C MET A 1 -31.49 -34.48 7.46
N LYS A 2 -30.77 -34.80 8.55
CA LYS A 2 -29.93 -33.86 9.30
C LYS A 2 -28.56 -33.71 8.61
N GLY A 3 -28.30 -32.57 7.98
CA GLY A 3 -26.94 -32.16 7.65
C GLY A 3 -26.20 -31.74 8.92
N GLU A 4 -24.88 -31.95 8.95
CA GLU A 4 -24.03 -31.48 10.05
C GLU A 4 -23.87 -29.96 9.93
N ARG A 5 -23.94 -29.28 11.07
CA ARG A 5 -23.86 -27.82 11.16
C ARG A 5 -22.82 -27.46 12.20
N ASP A 6 -21.70 -26.92 11.75
CA ASP A 6 -20.58 -26.53 12.61
C ASP A 6 -20.45 -25.01 12.58
N THR A 7 -20.50 -24.37 13.75
CA THR A 7 -20.17 -22.94 13.82
C THR A 7 -18.67 -22.79 13.66
N VAL A 8 -18.25 -22.05 12.64
CA VAL A 8 -16.82 -21.84 12.33
C VAL A 8 -16.34 -20.44 12.69
N PHE A 9 -17.27 -19.52 12.95
CA PHE A 9 -16.96 -18.17 13.41
C PHE A 9 -18.18 -17.55 14.07
N GLN A 10 -17.97 -16.76 15.12
CA GLN A 10 -19.03 -16.15 15.92
C GLN A 10 -18.57 -14.83 16.52
N MET A 11 -19.44 -13.83 16.49
CA MET A 11 -19.25 -12.56 17.22
C MET A 11 -20.59 -12.04 17.75
N THR A 12 -20.52 -11.19 18.76
CA THR A 12 -21.68 -10.54 19.34
C THR A 12 -21.46 -9.05 19.56
N ASN A 13 -22.53 -8.30 19.47
CA ASN A 13 -22.63 -6.97 20.06
C ASN A 13 -23.88 -6.91 20.96
N GLU A 14 -24.19 -5.72 21.50
CA GLU A 14 -25.32 -5.55 22.42
C GLU A 14 -26.69 -5.92 21.83
N ASN A 15 -26.81 -5.96 20.49
CA ASN A 15 -28.06 -6.16 19.78
C ASN A 15 -28.07 -7.37 18.86
N ASN A 16 -26.92 -7.88 18.41
CA ASN A 16 -26.82 -8.86 17.33
C ASN A 16 -25.79 -9.94 17.67
N LEU A 17 -26.15 -11.19 17.38
CA LEU A 17 -25.26 -12.33 17.22
C LEU A 17 -25.01 -12.52 15.71
N ILE A 18 -23.75 -12.62 15.31
CA ILE A 18 -23.37 -12.92 13.93
C ILE A 18 -22.53 -14.19 13.92
N GLN A 19 -22.93 -15.17 13.12
CA GLN A 19 -22.28 -16.47 13.02
C GLN A 19 -22.03 -16.84 11.57
N ILE A 20 -20.94 -17.56 11.30
CA ILE A 20 -20.77 -18.31 10.06
C ILE A 20 -20.87 -19.79 10.40
N ILE A 21 -21.77 -20.49 9.72
CA ILE A 21 -22.01 -21.92 9.91
C ILE A 21 -21.55 -22.66 8.66
N CYS A 22 -20.71 -23.67 8.86
CA CYS A 22 -20.38 -24.68 7.88
C CYS A 22 -21.53 -25.70 7.81
N LEU A 23 -22.14 -25.81 6.64
CA LEU A 23 -23.20 -26.76 6.32
C LEU A 23 -22.59 -27.89 5.50
N LYS A 24 -22.54 -29.09 6.08
CA LYS A 24 -22.07 -30.29 5.38
C LYS A 24 -23.25 -31.18 5.01
N LYS A 25 -23.37 -31.51 3.72
CA LYS A 25 -24.35 -32.47 3.21
C LYS A 25 -23.69 -33.36 2.16
N GLU A 26 -23.56 -34.65 2.49
CA GLU A 26 -22.91 -35.65 1.62
C GLU A 26 -21.48 -35.19 1.26
N GLU A 27 -21.19 -34.92 -0.02
CA GLU A 27 -19.89 -34.42 -0.51
C GLU A 27 -19.86 -32.90 -0.73
N GLN A 28 -20.94 -32.19 -0.39
CA GLN A 28 -21.03 -30.74 -0.56
C GLN A 28 -20.88 -30.02 0.78
N GLN A 29 -19.94 -29.07 0.80
CA GLN A 29 -19.73 -28.15 1.91
C GLN A 29 -20.09 -26.74 1.46
N GLY A 30 -20.84 -26.02 2.29
CA GLY A 30 -21.17 -24.62 2.07
C GLY A 30 -21.13 -23.83 3.36
N PHE A 31 -21.05 -22.51 3.25
CA PHE A 31 -20.95 -21.60 4.38
C PHE A 31 -22.06 -20.56 4.28
N ASP A 32 -22.82 -20.38 5.34
CA ASP A 32 -23.89 -19.39 5.41
C ASP A 32 -23.66 -18.54 6.65
N TYR A 33 -23.81 -17.22 6.53
CA TYR A 33 -23.69 -16.30 7.66
C TYR A 33 -25.07 -15.87 8.14
N PHE A 34 -25.29 -15.95 9.44
CA PHE A 34 -26.55 -15.64 10.10
C PHE A 34 -26.37 -14.41 10.96
N VAL A 35 -27.38 -13.54 10.98
CA VAL A 35 -27.49 -12.42 11.91
C VAL A 35 -28.76 -12.64 12.71
N GLU A 36 -28.62 -12.77 14.02
CA GLU A 36 -29.72 -12.90 14.97
C GLU A 36 -29.80 -11.66 15.84
N GLU A 37 -30.93 -10.94 15.80
CA GLU A 37 -31.17 -9.80 16.69
C GLU A 37 -31.52 -10.32 18.10
N LEU A 38 -30.68 -9.99 19.08
CA LEU A 38 -30.80 -10.41 20.47
C LEU A 38 -31.97 -9.72 21.21
N ASN A 39 -32.42 -8.55 20.72
CA ASN A 39 -33.42 -7.70 21.40
C ASN A 39 -34.81 -7.70 20.75
N HIS A 40 -35.00 -8.35 19.60
CA HIS A 40 -36.29 -8.50 18.95
C HIS A 40 -36.49 -9.95 18.52
N GLN A 41 -37.64 -10.55 18.87
CA GLN A 41 -38.05 -11.90 18.44
C GLN A 41 -38.29 -12.03 16.92
N ASN A 42 -37.81 -11.06 16.12
CA ASN A 42 -37.91 -11.06 14.68
C ASN A 42 -36.50 -11.21 14.12
N LEU A 43 -36.17 -12.43 13.70
CA LEU A 43 -35.07 -12.69 12.79
C LEU A 43 -35.38 -11.95 11.49
N ASP A 44 -34.76 -10.81 11.26
CA ASP A 44 -34.65 -10.27 9.90
C ASP A 44 -33.75 -11.23 9.13
N PHE A 45 -34.36 -12.26 8.56
CA PHE A 45 -33.69 -13.25 7.74
C PHE A 45 -33.13 -12.53 6.51
N VAL A 46 -31.86 -12.12 6.59
CA VAL A 46 -31.05 -11.96 5.38
C VAL A 46 -31.23 -13.28 4.62
N LYS A 47 -31.72 -13.19 3.38
CA LYS A 47 -31.98 -14.40 2.58
C LYS A 47 -30.73 -15.29 2.63
N PRO A 48 -30.86 -16.56 3.03
CA PRO A 48 -29.70 -17.43 3.19
C PRO A 48 -28.97 -17.52 1.85
N LYS A 49 -27.71 -17.10 1.86
CA LYS A 49 -26.85 -17.12 0.69
C LYS A 49 -25.72 -18.07 1.02
N ILE A 50 -25.83 -19.29 0.50
CA ILE A 50 -24.81 -20.30 0.72
C ILE A 50 -23.60 -19.96 -0.14
N HIS A 51 -22.49 -19.66 0.51
CA HIS A 51 -21.18 -19.45 -0.09
C HIS A 51 -20.45 -20.79 -0.25
N GLU A 52 -19.59 -20.89 -1.27
CA GLU A 52 -18.77 -22.07 -1.51
C GLU A 52 -17.60 -22.19 -0.52
N SER A 53 -17.22 -21.09 0.15
CA SER A 53 -16.10 -21.07 1.09
C SER A 53 -16.35 -20.15 2.29
N PHE A 54 -15.63 -20.40 3.38
CA PHE A 54 -15.60 -19.53 4.55
C PHE A 54 -15.17 -18.11 4.17
N TYR A 55 -14.10 -17.99 3.37
CA TYR A 55 -13.53 -16.71 2.96
C TYR A 55 -14.56 -15.83 2.27
N SER A 56 -15.32 -16.40 1.33
CA SER A 56 -16.37 -15.65 0.62
C SER A 56 -17.51 -15.21 1.54
N ALA A 57 -17.89 -16.02 2.53
CA ALA A 57 -18.90 -15.63 3.52
C ALA A 57 -18.37 -14.54 4.45
N PHE A 58 -17.10 -14.66 4.85
CA PHE A 58 -16.44 -13.73 5.75
C PHE A 58 -16.16 -12.37 5.08
N ASP A 59 -15.75 -12.35 3.81
CA ASP A 59 -15.56 -11.12 3.03
C ASP A 59 -16.86 -10.30 2.97
N GLU A 60 -17.98 -10.95 2.67
CA GLU A 60 -19.29 -10.29 2.63
C GLU A 60 -19.66 -9.72 4.02
N LEU A 61 -19.41 -10.48 5.09
CA LEU A 61 -19.58 -10.01 6.47
C LEU A 61 -18.68 -8.80 6.76
N ASN A 62 -17.40 -8.89 6.38
CA ASN A 62 -16.36 -7.89 6.61
C ASN A 62 -16.67 -6.56 5.91
N GLU A 63 -17.31 -6.60 4.75
CA GLU A 63 -17.82 -5.40 4.06
C GLU A 63 -19.05 -4.82 4.74
N ARG A 64 -19.98 -5.67 5.17
CA ARG A 64 -21.30 -5.27 5.64
C ARG A 64 -21.33 -4.77 7.08
N PHE A 65 -20.44 -5.29 7.93
CA PHE A 65 -20.46 -5.02 9.37
C PHE A 65 -19.11 -4.49 9.89
N PRO A 66 -19.11 -3.55 10.85
CA PRO A 66 -17.91 -3.13 11.56
C PRO A 66 -17.50 -4.16 12.62
N TRP A 67 -17.34 -5.42 12.22
CA TRP A 67 -17.14 -6.56 13.12
C TRP A 67 -15.89 -6.46 14.01
N HIS A 68 -14.85 -5.76 13.56
CA HIS A 68 -13.67 -5.41 14.35
C HIS A 68 -14.00 -4.57 15.61
N THR A 69 -15.23 -4.05 15.70
CA THR A 69 -15.76 -3.34 16.87
C THR A 69 -16.64 -4.21 17.78
N TYR A 70 -16.88 -5.46 17.42
CA TYR A 70 -17.74 -6.39 18.16
C TYR A 70 -16.90 -7.31 19.05
N HIS A 71 -17.58 -8.08 19.90
CA HIS A 71 -16.97 -9.10 20.74
C HIS A 71 -16.84 -10.38 19.91
N LEU A 72 -15.62 -10.73 19.50
CA LEU A 72 -15.37 -11.99 18.80
C LEU A 72 -15.58 -13.14 19.81
N GLU A 73 -16.45 -14.10 19.58
CA GLU A 73 -16.65 -15.19 20.55
C GLU A 73 -15.92 -16.47 20.16
N TYR A 74 -15.83 -16.71 18.84
CA TYR A 74 -15.21 -17.91 18.33
C TYR A 74 -14.67 -17.71 16.92
N SER A 75 -13.54 -18.35 16.64
CA SER A 75 -13.03 -18.58 15.30
C SER A 75 -12.39 -19.95 15.27
N ASP A 76 -12.81 -20.76 14.30
CA ASP A 76 -12.21 -22.05 14.02
C ASP A 76 -10.72 -21.89 13.70
N GLU A 77 -9.92 -22.87 14.11
CA GLU A 77 -8.46 -22.83 14.00
C GLU A 77 -8.01 -22.67 12.55
N ASP A 78 -8.71 -23.31 11.61
CA ASP A 78 -8.40 -23.27 10.18
C ASP A 78 -8.56 -21.86 9.56
N PHE A 79 -9.27 -20.95 10.23
CA PHE A 79 -9.60 -19.64 9.70
C PHE A 79 -8.99 -18.46 10.48
N ARG A 80 -8.34 -18.71 11.62
CA ARG A 80 -7.85 -17.63 12.52
C ARG A 80 -6.91 -16.66 11.83
N ASP A 81 -6.01 -17.17 10.99
CA ASP A 81 -4.99 -16.35 10.33
C ASP A 81 -5.62 -15.35 9.38
N TYR A 82 -6.55 -15.82 8.56
CA TYR A 82 -7.28 -14.98 7.62
C TYR A 82 -8.14 -13.95 8.35
N VAL A 83 -8.82 -14.35 9.44
CA VAL A 83 -9.56 -13.42 10.29
C VAL A 83 -8.64 -12.37 10.92
N ALA A 84 -7.42 -12.74 11.32
CA ALA A 84 -6.43 -11.83 11.88
C ALA A 84 -5.91 -10.81 10.84
N ASP A 85 -5.69 -11.25 9.60
CA ASP A 85 -5.33 -10.37 8.49
C ASP A 85 -6.43 -9.34 8.24
N CYS A 86 -7.69 -9.77 8.10
CA CYS A 86 -8.83 -8.87 7.93
C CYS A 86 -9.01 -7.91 9.11
N LEU A 87 -8.76 -8.36 10.35
CA LEU A 87 -8.80 -7.50 11.54
C LEU A 87 -7.77 -6.37 11.43
N VAL A 88 -6.52 -6.70 11.10
CA VAL A 88 -5.43 -5.71 10.99
C VAL A 88 -5.71 -4.71 9.88
N GLU A 89 -6.21 -5.15 8.72
CA GLU A 89 -6.62 -4.26 7.64
C GLU A 89 -7.69 -3.29 8.11
N LYS A 90 -8.79 -3.79 8.70
CA LYS A 90 -9.88 -2.94 9.21
C LYS A 90 -9.41 -1.94 10.25
N VAL A 91 -8.57 -2.38 11.20
CA VAL A 91 -8.08 -1.51 12.26
C VAL A 91 -7.18 -0.41 11.68
N ASN A 92 -6.30 -0.74 10.72
CA ASN A 92 -5.41 0.22 10.08
C ASN A 92 -6.13 1.20 9.15
N ASP A 93 -7.23 0.79 8.51
CA ASP A 93 -8.08 1.65 7.69
C ASP A 93 -9.01 2.53 8.54
N SER A 94 -9.38 2.06 9.74
CA SER A 94 -10.24 2.83 10.63
C SER A 94 -9.49 4.04 11.18
N LYS A 95 -10.06 5.24 11.02
CA LYS A 95 -9.58 6.47 11.70
C LYS A 95 -9.80 6.45 13.22
N ARG A 96 -10.25 5.31 13.79
CA ARG A 96 -10.65 5.18 15.21
C ARG A 96 -9.60 4.40 15.97
N MET A 97 -9.28 4.86 17.19
CA MET A 97 -8.37 4.12 18.07
C MET A 97 -8.95 2.75 18.43
N PHE A 98 -8.16 1.70 18.24
CA PHE A 98 -8.48 0.35 18.70
C PHE A 98 -8.27 0.26 20.21
N PHE A 99 -9.35 -0.03 20.95
CA PHE A 99 -9.34 -0.03 22.42
C PHE A 99 -8.59 -1.24 23.01
N ALA A 100 -7.72 -0.99 23.99
CA ALA A 100 -6.84 -2.00 24.59
C ALA A 100 -7.54 -3.26 25.17
N PRO A 101 -8.74 -3.18 25.78
CA PRO A 101 -9.45 -4.39 26.24
C PRO A 101 -9.87 -5.31 25.09
N ARG A 102 -10.18 -4.76 23.91
CA ARG A 102 -10.58 -5.54 22.73
C ARG A 102 -9.39 -6.25 22.11
N LYS A 103 -8.20 -5.62 22.15
CA LYS A 103 -6.95 -6.23 21.71
C LYS A 103 -6.73 -7.60 22.34
N ARG A 104 -6.74 -7.69 23.67
CA ARG A 104 -6.49 -8.95 24.39
C ARG A 104 -7.48 -10.03 23.98
N HIS A 105 -8.73 -9.65 23.78
CA HIS A 105 -9.78 -10.58 23.42
C HIS A 105 -9.57 -11.19 22.02
N PHE A 106 -9.21 -10.37 21.04
CA PHE A 106 -8.83 -10.86 19.72
C PHE A 106 -7.55 -11.72 19.76
N GLU A 107 -6.54 -11.31 20.53
CA GLU A 107 -5.31 -12.09 20.75
C GLU A 107 -5.62 -13.48 21.33
N ASP A 108 -6.50 -13.56 22.32
CA ASP A 108 -6.84 -14.80 23.01
C ASP A 108 -7.61 -15.79 22.13
N ILE A 109 -8.52 -15.31 21.27
CA ILE A 109 -9.36 -16.19 20.43
C ILE A 109 -8.65 -16.58 19.14
N LEU A 110 -7.99 -15.62 18.49
CA LEU A 110 -7.24 -15.88 17.27
C LEU A 110 -5.87 -16.50 17.54
N LYS A 111 -5.42 -16.56 18.80
CA LYS A 111 -4.09 -17.06 19.21
C LYS A 111 -2.95 -16.29 18.54
N ILE A 112 -3.13 -14.97 18.43
CA ILE A 112 -2.19 -14.02 17.83
C ILE A 112 -1.68 -13.02 18.88
N HIS A 113 -0.61 -12.31 18.54
CA HIS A 113 -0.13 -11.14 19.26
C HIS A 113 -0.16 -9.91 18.36
N LEU A 114 -0.96 -8.92 18.73
CA LEU A 114 -1.12 -7.64 18.03
C LEU A 114 -0.10 -6.63 18.56
N LYS A 115 0.60 -5.95 17.66
CA LYS A 115 1.55 -4.89 18.01
C LYS A 115 1.52 -3.78 16.98
N THR A 116 2.00 -2.61 17.37
CA THR A 116 2.13 -1.47 16.46
C THR A 116 3.56 -1.38 15.94
N LYS A 117 3.68 -1.01 14.67
CA LYS A 117 4.94 -0.74 14.00
C LYS A 117 4.87 0.62 13.31
N ASP A 118 5.99 1.35 13.36
CA ASP A 118 6.15 2.59 12.63
C ASP A 118 6.37 2.30 11.14
N VAL A 119 5.48 2.87 10.31
CA VAL A 119 5.53 2.75 8.85
C VAL A 119 5.61 4.14 8.25
N LYS A 120 6.55 4.34 7.31
CA LYS A 120 6.62 5.58 6.53
C LYS A 120 5.50 5.59 5.49
N VAL A 121 4.58 6.53 5.63
CA VAL A 121 3.46 6.72 4.70
C VAL A 121 3.74 7.94 3.83
N LYS A 122 3.58 7.79 2.51
CA LYS A 122 3.72 8.89 1.56
C LYS A 122 2.52 9.84 1.70
N THR A 123 2.79 11.14 1.77
CA THR A 123 1.75 12.18 1.95
C THR A 123 1.04 12.56 0.64
N GLY A 124 1.57 12.14 -0.52
CA GLY A 124 1.17 12.66 -1.83
C GLY A 124 1.83 14.00 -2.18
N VAL A 125 2.52 14.63 -1.24
CA VAL A 125 3.35 15.82 -1.46
C VAL A 125 4.78 15.38 -1.77
N PHE A 126 5.43 16.08 -2.70
CA PHE A 126 6.81 15.83 -3.11
C PHE A 126 7.66 17.08 -2.87
N SER A 127 8.87 16.88 -2.35
CA SER A 127 9.93 17.89 -2.42
C SER A 127 10.58 17.80 -3.78
N ILE A 128 10.65 18.92 -4.48
CA ILE A 128 11.19 19.00 -5.84
C ILE A 128 12.50 19.77 -5.78
N GLU A 129 13.57 19.13 -6.20
CA GLU A 129 14.87 19.77 -6.42
C GLU A 129 15.12 19.89 -7.92
N VAL A 130 15.54 21.07 -8.34
CA VAL A 130 15.90 21.36 -9.74
C VAL A 130 17.37 21.70 -9.81
N CYS A 131 18.11 21.04 -10.69
CA CYS A 131 19.53 21.30 -10.92
C CYS A 131 19.79 21.60 -12.40
N ASN A 132 20.75 22.49 -12.66
CA ASN A 132 21.22 22.75 -14.02
C ASN A 132 21.94 21.52 -14.60
N LEU A 133 21.65 21.21 -15.86
CA LEU A 133 22.36 20.24 -16.68
C LEU A 133 23.34 21.01 -17.58
N ASN A 134 24.62 20.71 -17.45
CA ASN A 134 25.66 21.19 -18.35
C ASN A 134 26.07 20.05 -19.29
N LYS A 135 26.14 20.38 -20.57
CA LYS A 135 26.70 19.49 -21.58
C LYS A 135 28.20 19.71 -21.66
N GLU A 136 28.96 18.69 -21.31
CA GLU A 136 30.41 18.66 -21.50
C GLU A 136 30.74 17.82 -22.73
N THR A 137 31.58 18.35 -23.61
CA THR A 137 32.07 17.64 -24.79
C THR A 137 33.56 17.40 -24.65
N GLN A 138 33.95 16.14 -24.53
CA GLN A 138 35.35 15.72 -24.50
C GLN A 138 35.76 15.20 -25.86
N TYR A 139 36.90 15.68 -26.35
CA TYR A 139 37.48 15.30 -27.63
C TYR A 139 38.71 14.41 -27.38
N PHE A 140 38.70 13.21 -27.95
CA PHE A 140 39.82 12.29 -27.90
C PHE A 140 40.56 12.34 -29.23
N TYR A 141 41.85 12.64 -29.16
CA TYR A 141 42.70 12.79 -30.32
C TYR A 141 43.72 11.66 -30.38
N GLN A 142 43.95 11.15 -31.58
CA GLN A 142 45.02 10.22 -31.91
C GLN A 142 46.10 10.97 -32.69
N GLU A 143 47.37 10.74 -32.38
CA GLU A 143 48.48 11.33 -33.12
C GLU A 143 48.59 10.69 -34.52
N PHE A 144 48.74 11.53 -35.56
CA PHE A 144 48.95 11.04 -36.92
C PHE A 144 50.38 10.52 -37.08
N VAL A 145 50.52 9.29 -37.56
CA VAL A 145 51.83 8.64 -37.77
C VAL A 145 52.17 8.45 -39.25
N ASP A 146 51.30 8.88 -40.17
CA ASP A 146 51.54 8.74 -41.61
C ASP A 146 52.32 9.93 -42.20
N SER A 147 53.06 9.67 -43.27
CA SER A 147 53.96 10.64 -43.92
C SER A 147 53.22 11.77 -44.65
N TYR A 148 51.95 11.56 -45.02
CA TYR A 148 51.12 12.55 -45.71
C TYR A 148 50.61 13.62 -44.74
N ALA A 149 50.25 13.23 -43.51
CA ALA A 149 49.85 14.13 -42.43
C ALA A 149 51.00 15.06 -41.98
N GLN A 150 52.25 14.58 -42.04
CA GLN A 150 53.44 15.40 -41.81
C GLN A 150 53.66 16.47 -42.90
N GLU A 151 53.37 16.14 -44.16
CA GLU A 151 53.46 17.10 -45.29
C GLU A 151 52.47 18.26 -45.16
N ILE A 152 51.25 18.00 -44.68
CA ILE A 152 50.20 19.03 -44.52
C ILE A 152 50.19 19.70 -43.13
N GLY A 153 51.10 19.31 -42.23
CA GLY A 153 51.25 19.88 -40.89
C GLY A 153 50.16 19.48 -39.88
N GLN A 154 49.36 18.45 -40.16
CA GLN A 154 48.29 17.99 -39.28
C GLN A 154 48.83 16.98 -38.26
N LYS A 155 48.91 17.38 -36.99
CA LYS A 155 49.51 16.56 -35.91
C LYS A 155 48.56 15.55 -35.27
N PHE A 156 47.26 15.83 -35.28
CA PHE A 156 46.26 15.02 -34.57
C PHE A 156 45.03 14.75 -35.43
N LYS A 157 44.49 13.54 -35.31
CA LYS A 157 43.18 13.12 -35.82
C LYS A 157 42.20 13.09 -34.66
N LEU A 158 41.01 13.64 -34.83
CA LEU A 158 39.94 13.39 -33.88
C LEU A 158 39.53 11.91 -34.00
N GLU A 159 39.68 11.16 -32.92
CA GLU A 159 39.37 9.74 -32.85
C GLU A 159 37.94 9.52 -32.38
N SER A 160 37.55 10.20 -31.31
CA SER A 160 36.18 10.14 -30.80
C SER A 160 35.78 11.42 -30.09
N THR A 161 34.47 11.60 -29.96
CA THR A 161 33.85 12.68 -29.18
C THR A 161 32.90 12.03 -28.21
N THR A 162 33.04 12.35 -26.92
CA THR A 162 32.11 11.91 -25.88
C THR A 162 31.37 13.12 -25.35
N GLU A 163 30.05 13.02 -25.29
CA GLU A 163 29.20 14.03 -24.69
C GLU A 163 28.68 13.50 -23.36
N THR A 164 28.99 14.18 -22.27
CA THR A 164 28.50 13.88 -20.92
C THR A 164 27.61 15.01 -20.43
N TRP A 165 26.58 14.64 -19.69
CA TRP A 165 25.70 15.60 -19.02
C TRP A 165 26.03 15.58 -17.53
N GLU A 166 26.51 16.70 -17.01
CA GLU A 166 26.88 16.84 -15.61
C GLU A 166 25.97 17.84 -14.89
N THR A 167 25.67 17.55 -13.62
CA THR A 167 24.90 18.45 -12.77
C THR A 167 25.86 19.26 -11.90
N TYR A 168 25.88 20.59 -12.07
CA TYR A 168 26.64 21.49 -11.20
C TYR A 168 25.70 22.17 -10.21
N SER A 169 25.95 22.00 -8.91
CA SER A 169 25.24 22.69 -7.84
C SER A 169 25.63 24.16 -7.84
N SER A 170 24.81 25.03 -8.40
CA SER A 170 24.98 26.47 -8.24
C SER A 170 23.70 27.16 -7.77
N ASP A 171 22.53 26.75 -8.25
CA ASP A 171 21.25 27.30 -7.79
C ASP A 171 20.22 26.17 -7.58
N SER A 172 19.98 25.80 -6.32
CA SER A 172 18.84 24.97 -5.92
C SER A 172 17.79 25.87 -5.31
N PHE A 173 16.53 25.75 -5.74
CA PHE A 173 15.41 26.43 -5.11
C PHE A 173 14.35 25.42 -4.67
N ASP A 174 13.74 25.68 -3.52
CA ASP A 174 12.64 24.87 -3.00
C ASP A 174 11.33 25.28 -3.71
N PHE A 175 10.59 24.31 -4.25
CA PHE A 175 9.31 24.54 -4.89
C PHE A 175 8.22 23.62 -4.32
N ILE A 176 7.06 24.21 -3.97
CA ILE A 176 5.87 23.50 -3.52
C ILE A 176 4.78 23.69 -4.57
N GLY A 177 4.45 22.63 -5.31
CA GLY A 177 3.46 22.69 -6.38
C GLY A 177 3.43 21.43 -7.23
N ASN A 178 2.87 21.52 -8.43
CA ASN A 178 2.76 20.43 -9.40
C ASN A 178 3.78 20.58 -10.53
N ILE A 179 4.32 19.46 -11.02
CA ILE A 179 5.14 19.42 -12.25
C ILE A 179 4.32 18.80 -13.37
N GLU A 180 4.26 19.48 -14.50
CA GLU A 180 3.72 18.94 -15.75
C GLU A 180 4.84 18.88 -16.80
N VAL A 181 5.04 17.72 -17.43
CA VAL A 181 6.08 17.52 -18.45
C VAL A 181 5.42 17.32 -19.82
N LEU A 182 5.45 18.36 -20.65
CA LEU A 182 4.93 18.37 -22.03
C LEU A 182 6.00 18.95 -22.96
N GLY A 183 7.10 18.21 -23.15
CA GLY A 183 8.29 18.68 -23.87
C GLY A 183 9.17 19.59 -23.02
N ASN A 184 8.63 20.73 -22.57
CA ASN A 184 9.21 21.51 -21.48
C ASN A 184 8.60 21.08 -20.14
N SER A 185 9.35 21.27 -19.05
CA SER A 185 8.86 21.04 -17.69
C SER A 185 8.26 22.33 -17.16
N VAL A 186 6.97 22.30 -16.84
CA VAL A 186 6.21 23.44 -16.31
C VAL A 186 5.97 23.21 -14.82
N LEU A 187 6.39 24.17 -14.00
CA LEU A 187 6.10 24.18 -12.56
C LEU A 187 4.90 25.08 -12.31
N LYS A 188 3.85 24.52 -11.70
CA LYS A 188 2.64 25.25 -11.31
C LYS A 188 2.49 25.28 -9.80
N ASP A 189 2.15 26.43 -9.23
CA ASP A 189 1.92 26.54 -7.78
C ASP A 189 0.64 25.80 -7.33
N SER A 190 0.26 26.00 -6.07
CA SER A 190 -0.94 25.42 -5.47
C SER A 190 -2.25 25.91 -6.08
N ASP A 191 -2.28 27.11 -6.67
CA ASP A 191 -3.46 27.71 -7.30
C ASP A 191 -3.58 27.30 -8.78
N GLY A 192 -2.56 26.62 -9.30
CA GLY A 192 -2.49 26.11 -10.67
C GLY A 192 -1.86 27.09 -11.65
N ASP A 193 -1.31 28.21 -11.16
CA ASP A 193 -0.64 29.22 -11.97
C ASP A 193 0.76 28.75 -12.37
N ILE A 194 1.15 29.02 -13.62
CA ILE A 194 2.47 28.65 -14.13
C ILE A 194 3.51 29.61 -13.55
N CYS A 195 4.38 29.09 -12.68
CA CYS A 195 5.47 29.87 -12.09
C CYS A 195 6.76 29.77 -12.91
N TYR A 196 7.03 28.61 -13.51
CA TYR A 196 8.27 28.38 -14.28
C TYR A 196 8.04 27.50 -15.50
N VAL A 197 8.74 27.81 -16.59
CA VAL A 197 8.85 26.96 -17.79
C VAL A 197 10.33 26.67 -17.99
N LEU A 198 10.71 25.41 -17.79
CA LEU A 198 12.10 24.95 -17.78
C LEU A 198 12.33 23.99 -18.96
N ALA A 199 13.38 24.26 -19.73
CA ALA A 199 13.73 23.44 -20.89
C ALA A 199 14.30 22.08 -20.43
N ALA A 200 13.74 20.97 -20.92
CA ALA A 200 14.10 19.63 -20.45
C ALA A 200 15.56 19.23 -20.73
N ASP A 201 16.22 19.88 -21.68
CA ASP A 201 17.63 19.69 -22.03
C ASP A 201 18.60 20.46 -21.11
N LYS A 202 18.08 21.33 -20.23
CA LYS A 202 18.90 22.21 -19.37
C LYS A 202 18.70 21.98 -17.88
N TYR A 203 17.69 21.22 -17.49
CA TYR A 203 17.35 21.04 -16.07
C TYR A 203 17.03 19.58 -15.75
N LYS A 204 17.58 19.10 -14.63
CA LYS A 204 17.23 17.82 -14.02
C LYS A 204 16.31 18.07 -12.83
N PHE A 205 15.22 17.30 -12.76
CA PHE A 205 14.28 17.31 -11.64
C PHE A 205 14.46 16.07 -10.79
N THR A 206 14.46 16.25 -9.48
CA THR A 206 14.39 15.16 -8.50
C THR A 206 13.17 15.37 -7.62
N ALA A 207 12.21 14.44 -7.68
CA ALA A 207 11.03 14.48 -6.83
C ALA A 207 11.15 13.43 -5.72
N THR A 208 11.23 13.89 -4.47
CA THR A 208 11.32 13.03 -3.29
C THR A 208 10.00 13.11 -2.52
N PRO A 209 9.24 12.02 -2.35
CA PRO A 209 7.97 12.07 -1.63
C PRO A 209 8.20 12.43 -0.17
N LEU A 210 7.46 13.42 0.32
CA LEU A 210 7.40 13.68 1.75
C LEU A 210 6.66 12.53 2.43
N THR A 211 7.26 12.00 3.48
CA THR A 211 6.70 10.90 4.26
C THR A 211 6.48 11.35 5.69
N TYR A 212 5.43 10.84 6.32
CA TYR A 212 5.26 10.91 7.76
C TYR A 212 5.32 9.50 8.37
N THR A 213 5.63 9.43 9.65
CA THR A 213 5.60 8.17 10.40
C THR A 213 4.18 7.94 10.91
N ALA A 214 3.56 6.84 10.47
CA ALA A 214 2.30 6.37 11.00
C ALA A 214 2.51 5.09 11.82
N GLN A 215 1.80 4.95 12.92
CA GLN A 215 1.72 3.68 13.64
C GLN A 215 0.64 2.80 12.99
N LYS A 216 1.05 1.65 12.47
CA LYS A 216 0.15 0.63 11.94
C LYS A 216 0.20 -0.62 12.80
N TRP A 217 -0.93 -1.29 12.95
CA TRP A 217 -1.05 -2.59 13.59
C TRP A 217 -0.51 -3.69 12.67
N GLU A 218 0.11 -4.70 13.29
CA GLU A 218 0.49 -5.98 12.68
C GLU A 218 0.29 -7.09 13.73
N TRP A 219 0.19 -8.34 13.28
CA TRP A 219 0.04 -9.50 14.15
C TRP A 219 1.16 -10.53 13.94
N ASN A 220 1.41 -11.36 14.95
CA ASN A 220 2.31 -12.52 14.87
C ASN A 220 1.68 -13.70 15.62
N PHE A 221 2.01 -14.93 15.25
CA PHE A 221 1.59 -16.11 16.01
C PHE A 221 2.13 -16.10 17.43
N VAL A 222 1.29 -16.53 18.37
CA VAL A 222 1.77 -16.94 19.69
C VAL A 222 2.36 -18.34 19.55
N LYS A 223 3.70 -18.43 19.47
CA LYS A 223 4.38 -19.73 19.53
C LYS A 223 4.02 -20.40 20.85
N ARG A 224 3.40 -21.59 20.78
CA ARG A 224 3.27 -22.47 21.94
C ARG A 224 4.67 -22.93 22.33
N ASN A 225 5.11 -22.57 23.52
CA ASN A 225 6.23 -23.23 24.21
C ASN A 225 5.76 -24.58 24.74
#